data_AF-A0A5B1QEC5-F1
#
_entry.id   AF-A0A5B1QEC5-F1
#
_cell.length_a   1.000
_cell.length_b   1.000
_cell.length_c   1.000
_cell.angle_alpha   90.00
_cell.angle_beta   90.00
_cell.angle_gamma   90.00
#
_symmetry.space_group_name_H-M   'P 1'
#
loop_
_entity.id
_entity.type
_entity.pdbx_description
1 polymer ?
#
loop_
_entity_poly.entity_id
_entity_poly.type
_entity_poly.pdbx_seq_one_letter_code
_entity_poly.pdbx_strand_id
1 'polypeptide(L)'
;MIRRFLWDQCYDGDDVTGEHALIDDCPIFTGSVRTYRTATSTFYAPSELAGSGGMHRELIQSVASWYNGYGRYDTVLIQAGNDSDRMGGMLVGRVRAFLAFTHDEEHYPCALVDWFVPYGARPDAVTGLWKVFPDGTTGIVHLSSIIRACHLIGVWGETRVPPEFNFTYTLDTFDCFYLNRYADYHAHEIIPGLY
;
A
#
# COMPACT_ATOMS: atom_id res chain seq x y z
N MET A 1 14.49 -10.31 0.45
CA MET A 1 13.40 -9.46 0.97
C MET A 1 13.39 -9.44 2.50
N ILE A 2 13.09 -10.54 3.22
CA ILE A 2 13.04 -10.53 4.70
C ILE A 2 14.32 -9.98 5.34
N ARG A 3 15.50 -10.42 4.91
CA ARG A 3 16.78 -9.92 5.45
C ARG A 3 16.97 -8.41 5.25
N ARG A 4 16.54 -7.87 4.10
CA ARG A 4 16.60 -6.43 3.79
C ARG A 4 15.56 -5.64 4.58
N PHE A 5 14.35 -6.18 4.72
CA PHE A 5 13.35 -5.62 5.63
C PHE A 5 13.87 -5.59 7.07
N LEU A 6 14.47 -6.67 7.56
CA LEU A 6 15.08 -6.72 8.89
C LEU A 6 16.21 -5.70 9.06
N TRP A 7 16.98 -5.41 8.00
CA TRP A 7 17.94 -4.31 8.04
C TRP A 7 17.24 -2.98 8.36
N ASP A 8 16.17 -2.65 7.63
CA ASP A 8 15.39 -1.42 7.86
C ASP A 8 14.76 -1.37 9.26
N GLN A 9 14.47 -2.52 9.88
CA GLN A 9 13.89 -2.57 11.22
C GLN A 9 14.94 -2.51 12.34
N CYS A 10 16.09 -3.17 12.16
CA CYS A 10 17.12 -3.31 13.20
C CYS A 10 18.12 -2.15 13.22
N TYR A 11 18.33 -1.50 12.07
CA TYR A 11 19.31 -0.43 11.89
C TYR A 11 18.62 0.88 11.46
N ASP A 12 17.44 1.15 12.01
CA ASP A 12 16.70 2.39 11.76
C ASP A 12 17.58 3.63 12.09
N GLY A 13 17.72 4.53 11.12
CA GLY A 13 18.58 5.72 11.20
C GLY A 13 19.95 5.62 10.53
N ASP A 14 20.32 4.48 9.94
CA ASP A 14 21.50 4.39 9.07
C ASP A 14 21.30 5.12 7.74
N ASP A 15 22.38 5.70 7.19
CA ASP A 15 22.36 6.38 5.88
C ASP A 15 22.02 5.44 4.70
N VAL A 16 22.09 4.12 4.93
CA VAL A 16 21.88 3.09 3.91
C VAL A 16 20.61 2.31 4.20
N THR A 17 19.65 2.39 3.27
CA THR A 17 18.44 1.57 3.33
C THR A 17 18.73 0.10 3.03
N GLY A 18 17.89 -0.79 3.55
CA GLY A 18 17.97 -2.24 3.34
C GLY A 18 17.91 -2.64 1.88
N GLU A 19 17.31 -1.82 1.02
CA GLU A 19 17.34 -2.00 -0.44
C GLU A 19 18.77 -1.94 -1.00
N HIS A 20 19.59 -1.02 -0.49
CA HIS A 20 20.97 -0.77 -0.91
C HIS A 20 22.01 -1.53 -0.08
N ALA A 21 21.62 -2.06 1.08
CA ALA A 21 22.49 -2.89 1.90
C ALA A 21 22.96 -4.15 1.16
N LEU A 22 24.23 -4.50 1.36
CA LEU A 22 24.78 -5.77 0.89
C LEU A 22 24.09 -6.91 1.62
N ILE A 23 23.64 -7.91 0.87
CA ILE A 23 22.84 -9.00 1.44
C ILE A 23 23.62 -9.79 2.51
N ASP A 24 24.94 -9.83 2.44
CA ASP A 24 25.79 -10.51 3.41
C ASP A 24 25.87 -9.78 4.75
N ASP A 25 25.67 -8.46 4.74
CA ASP A 25 25.61 -7.62 5.95
C ASP A 25 24.22 -7.61 6.58
N CYS A 26 23.17 -7.95 5.81
CA CYS A 26 21.81 -8.04 6.35
C CYS A 26 21.66 -9.12 7.43
N PRO A 27 20.79 -8.93 8.44
CA PRO A 27 20.49 -9.94 9.45
C PRO A 27 20.11 -11.29 8.81
N ILE A 28 20.61 -12.38 9.37
CA ILE A 28 20.27 -13.73 8.90
C ILE A 28 18.93 -14.13 9.51
N PHE A 29 17.99 -14.53 8.64
CA PHE A 29 16.69 -15.05 9.07
C PHE A 29 16.65 -16.57 8.91
N THR A 30 16.42 -17.29 10.02
CA THR A 30 16.27 -18.75 10.07
C THR A 30 14.91 -19.20 10.59
N GLY A 31 14.00 -18.26 10.85
CA GLY A 31 12.68 -18.51 11.42
C GLY A 31 11.65 -19.04 10.42
N SER A 32 10.46 -19.35 10.93
CA SER A 32 9.31 -19.70 10.11
C SER A 32 8.48 -18.45 9.77
N VAL A 33 7.88 -18.46 8.57
CA VAL A 33 6.96 -17.41 8.11
C VAL A 33 5.55 -17.97 8.10
N ARG A 34 4.62 -17.30 8.78
CA ARG A 34 3.18 -17.58 8.69
C ARG A 34 2.54 -16.65 7.69
N THR A 35 1.51 -17.12 6.99
CA THR A 35 0.75 -16.31 6.04
C THR A 35 -0.70 -16.14 6.49
N TYR A 36 -1.26 -14.96 6.24
CA TYR A 36 -2.62 -14.60 6.60
C TYR A 36 -3.38 -14.09 5.36
N ARG A 37 -4.70 -14.20 5.40
CA ARG A 37 -5.60 -13.76 4.32
C ARG A 37 -6.10 -12.33 4.49
N THR A 38 -5.99 -11.80 5.70
CA THR A 38 -6.56 -10.50 6.06
C THR A 38 -5.71 -9.82 7.12
N ALA A 39 -5.72 -8.50 7.13
CA ALA A 39 -5.26 -7.65 8.22
C ALA A 39 -6.33 -6.58 8.49
N THR A 40 -6.25 -5.91 9.64
CA THR A 40 -7.10 -4.75 9.91
C THR A 40 -6.27 -3.50 10.09
N SER A 41 -6.63 -2.42 9.42
CA SER A 41 -6.10 -1.09 9.73
C SER A 41 -7.07 -0.35 10.66
N THR A 42 -6.53 0.41 11.59
CA THR A 42 -7.29 1.29 12.48
C THR A 42 -6.70 2.69 12.39
N PHE A 43 -7.50 3.67 12.04
CA PHE A 43 -7.06 5.05 11.84
C PHE A 43 -8.04 6.04 12.47
N TYR A 44 -7.53 7.22 12.80
CA TYR A 44 -8.34 8.31 13.31
C TYR A 44 -8.78 9.20 12.15
N ALA A 45 -10.08 9.41 12.02
CA ALA A 45 -10.67 10.31 11.03
C ALA A 45 -11.92 10.97 11.64
N PRO A 46 -11.74 12.09 12.36
CA PRO A 46 -12.82 12.73 13.10
C PRO A 46 -13.81 13.35 12.10
N SER A 47 -15.00 12.75 11.98
CA SER A 47 -16.11 13.38 11.28
C SER A 47 -17.17 13.86 12.27
N GLU A 48 -17.96 14.86 11.87
CA GLU A 48 -19.12 15.33 12.66
C GLU A 48 -20.10 14.19 13.01
N LEU A 49 -20.10 13.10 12.23
CA LEU A 49 -20.99 11.94 12.38
C LEU A 49 -20.39 10.79 13.21
N ALA A 50 -19.08 10.76 13.46
CA ALA A 50 -18.39 9.63 14.11
C ALA A 50 -18.35 9.70 15.66
N GLY A 51 -19.02 10.70 16.25
CA GLY A 51 -19.00 10.94 17.70
C GLY A 51 -17.62 11.37 18.21
N SER A 52 -17.48 11.52 19.53
CA SER A 52 -16.26 12.06 20.17
C SER A 52 -15.00 11.19 20.03
N GLY A 53 -15.12 9.99 19.45
CA GLY A 53 -14.03 9.02 19.34
C GLY A 53 -13.29 9.02 17.99
N GLY A 54 -13.96 9.33 16.86
CA GLY A 54 -13.34 9.46 15.52
C GLY A 54 -12.50 8.28 15.01
N MET A 55 -12.51 7.11 15.67
CA MET A 55 -11.69 5.95 15.28
C MET A 55 -12.44 5.04 14.30
N HIS A 56 -11.79 4.71 13.19
CA HIS A 56 -12.31 3.83 12.15
C HIS A 56 -11.46 2.58 12.02
N ARG A 57 -12.09 1.47 11.63
CA ARG A 57 -11.42 0.18 11.39
C ARG A 57 -11.84 -0.40 10.05
N GLU A 58 -10.87 -0.79 9.25
CA GLU A 58 -11.06 -1.42 7.95
C GLU A 58 -10.44 -2.82 7.93
N LEU A 59 -11.07 -3.74 7.21
CA LEU A 59 -10.54 -5.06 6.92
C LEU A 59 -9.91 -5.05 5.53
N ILE A 60 -8.62 -5.37 5.45
CA ILE A 60 -7.85 -5.44 4.22
C ILE A 60 -7.63 -6.91 3.87
N GLN A 61 -7.82 -7.28 2.62
CA GLN A 61 -7.84 -8.67 2.16
C GLN A 61 -6.77 -8.96 1.10
N SER A 62 -6.20 -10.15 1.22
CA SER A 62 -5.29 -10.76 0.24
C SER A 62 -5.62 -12.24 0.14
N VAL A 63 -6.51 -12.58 -0.79
CA VAL A 63 -7.11 -13.92 -0.92
C VAL A 63 -6.98 -14.39 -2.37
N ALA A 64 -6.32 -15.53 -2.58
CA ALA A 64 -6.12 -16.08 -3.92
C ALA A 64 -7.42 -16.56 -4.61
N SER A 65 -8.44 -16.95 -3.83
CA SER A 65 -9.78 -17.27 -4.33
C SER A 65 -10.84 -16.80 -3.35
N TRP A 66 -11.70 -15.88 -3.81
CA TRP A 66 -12.81 -15.35 -3.04
C TRP A 66 -14.13 -15.99 -3.49
N TYR A 67 -14.79 -16.74 -2.61
CA TYR A 67 -16.01 -17.53 -2.92
C TYR A 67 -15.89 -18.44 -4.15
N ASN A 68 -14.77 -19.18 -4.29
CA ASN A 68 -14.43 -19.98 -5.48
C ASN A 68 -14.34 -19.17 -6.79
N GLY A 69 -14.26 -17.84 -6.67
CA GLY A 69 -14.02 -16.93 -7.77
C GLY A 69 -12.58 -16.45 -7.81
N TYR A 70 -12.40 -15.27 -8.38
CA TYR A 70 -11.11 -14.63 -8.62
C TYR A 70 -10.41 -14.22 -7.32
N GLY A 71 -9.10 -14.01 -7.44
CA GLY A 71 -8.30 -13.47 -6.35
C GLY A 71 -8.70 -12.03 -6.01
N ARG A 72 -8.67 -11.70 -4.73
CA ARG A 72 -8.88 -10.35 -4.20
C ARG A 72 -7.61 -9.89 -3.49
N TYR A 73 -7.00 -8.85 -4.02
CA TYR A 73 -5.76 -8.26 -3.53
C TYR A 73 -6.01 -6.77 -3.38
N ASP A 74 -6.37 -6.34 -2.17
CA ASP A 74 -6.74 -4.96 -1.90
C ASP A 74 -5.53 -4.03 -2.06
N THR A 75 -5.78 -2.80 -2.49
CA THR A 75 -4.80 -1.72 -2.53
C THR A 75 -4.84 -0.91 -1.24
N VAL A 76 -3.68 -0.44 -0.79
CA VAL A 76 -3.51 0.24 0.49
C VAL A 76 -2.64 1.48 0.34
N LEU A 77 -2.89 2.48 1.19
CA LEU A 77 -1.98 3.60 1.43
C LEU A 77 -0.97 3.22 2.49
N ILE A 78 0.30 3.50 2.21
CA ILE A 78 1.44 3.15 3.06
C ILE A 78 2.23 4.42 3.34
N GLN A 79 2.49 4.71 4.61
CA GLN A 79 3.42 5.78 4.99
C GLN A 79 4.86 5.29 4.77
N ALA A 80 5.59 5.93 3.85
CA ALA A 80 6.95 5.54 3.46
C ALA A 80 7.98 6.68 3.59
N GLY A 81 7.53 7.92 3.78
CA GLY A 81 8.37 9.10 3.96
C GLY A 81 7.76 10.08 4.97
N ASN A 82 8.19 11.34 4.91
CA ASN A 82 7.71 12.40 5.78
C ASN A 82 6.50 13.12 5.19
N ASP A 83 5.71 13.80 6.02
CA ASP A 83 4.52 14.55 5.59
C ASP A 83 4.83 15.70 4.61
N SER A 84 6.06 16.22 4.63
CA SER A 84 6.54 17.23 3.67
C SER A 84 6.87 16.65 2.30
N ASP A 85 6.99 15.32 2.21
CA ASP A 85 7.34 14.66 0.98
C ASP A 85 6.14 14.63 0.03
N ARG A 86 6.44 14.25 -1.20
CA ARG A 86 5.44 14.10 -2.24
C ARG A 86 4.30 13.20 -1.79
N MET A 87 3.06 13.63 -2.06
CA MET A 87 1.85 12.92 -1.61
C MET A 87 1.83 12.68 -0.09
N GLY A 88 2.46 13.55 0.71
CA GLY A 88 2.54 13.41 2.16
C GLY A 88 3.45 12.26 2.62
N GLY A 89 4.43 11.87 1.80
CA GLY A 89 5.29 10.72 2.08
C GLY A 89 4.58 9.38 1.94
N MET A 90 3.35 9.36 1.41
CA MET A 90 2.61 8.13 1.19
C MET A 90 2.95 7.52 -0.18
N LEU A 91 2.88 6.20 -0.24
CA LEU A 91 2.88 5.40 -1.45
C LEU A 91 1.63 4.50 -1.47
N VAL A 92 1.35 3.92 -2.63
CA VAL A 92 0.28 2.93 -2.78
C VAL A 92 0.91 1.55 -2.97
N GLY A 93 0.32 0.53 -2.34
CA GLY A 93 0.72 -0.86 -2.53
C GLY A 93 -0.48 -1.75 -2.80
N ARG A 94 -0.35 -2.74 -3.68
CA ARG A 94 -1.33 -3.84 -3.80
C ARG A 94 -0.86 -5.00 -2.94
N VAL A 95 -1.65 -5.39 -1.94
CA VAL A 95 -1.26 -6.45 -1.01
C VAL A 95 -1.33 -7.81 -1.70
N ARG A 96 -0.21 -8.52 -1.74
CA ARG A 96 -0.06 -9.86 -2.34
C ARG A 96 -0.13 -10.98 -1.31
N ALA A 97 0.30 -10.70 -0.08
CA ALA A 97 0.17 -11.58 1.05
C ALA A 97 0.30 -10.79 2.35
N PHE A 98 -0.37 -11.25 3.40
CA PHE A 98 0.00 -10.90 4.76
C PHE A 98 0.89 -12.00 5.32
N LEU A 99 1.97 -11.61 5.99
CA LEU A 99 2.91 -12.54 6.59
C LEU A 99 3.29 -12.10 8.00
N ALA A 100 3.68 -13.04 8.84
CA ALA A 100 4.28 -12.73 10.13
C ALA A 100 5.40 -13.71 10.45
N PHE A 101 6.44 -13.23 11.11
CA PHE A 101 7.56 -14.02 11.56
C PHE A 101 8.16 -13.42 12.83
N THR A 102 9.02 -14.19 13.50
CA THR A 102 9.74 -13.76 14.69
C THR A 102 11.24 -13.74 14.39
N HIS A 103 11.93 -12.68 14.79
CA HIS A 103 13.38 -12.55 14.71
C HIS A 103 13.86 -11.88 16.00
N ASP A 104 14.86 -12.47 16.66
CA ASP A 104 15.40 -11.99 17.95
C ASP A 104 14.32 -11.66 18.98
N GLU A 105 13.39 -12.61 19.18
CA GLU A 105 12.23 -12.52 20.09
C GLU A 105 11.18 -11.46 19.73
N GLU A 106 11.41 -10.63 18.70
CA GLU A 106 10.47 -9.63 18.21
C GLU A 106 9.56 -10.19 17.12
N HIS A 107 8.27 -9.85 17.18
CA HIS A 107 7.25 -10.33 16.25
C HIS A 107 6.93 -9.28 15.19
N TYR A 108 7.15 -9.62 13.92
CA TYR A 108 6.98 -8.72 12.77
C TYR A 108 5.74 -9.10 11.97
N PRO A 109 4.59 -8.44 12.19
CA PRO A 109 3.46 -8.50 11.27
C PRO A 109 3.73 -7.63 10.02
N CYS A 110 3.66 -8.23 8.84
CA CYS A 110 4.02 -7.57 7.59
C CYS A 110 3.00 -7.82 6.46
N ALA A 111 3.11 -7.01 5.42
CA ALA A 111 2.48 -7.24 4.13
C ALA A 111 3.54 -7.30 3.02
N LEU A 112 3.37 -8.24 2.08
CA LEU A 112 4.06 -8.23 0.80
C LEU A 112 3.23 -7.38 -0.17
N VAL A 113 3.83 -6.36 -0.75
CA VAL A 113 3.12 -5.38 -1.60
C VAL A 113 3.80 -5.20 -2.94
N ASP A 114 3.02 -5.14 -4.02
CA ASP A 114 3.48 -4.62 -5.31
C ASP A 114 3.28 -3.10 -5.31
N TRP A 115 4.31 -2.35 -5.66
CA TRP A 115 4.34 -0.90 -5.45
C TRP A 115 3.71 -0.11 -6.60
N PHE A 116 3.03 0.96 -6.21
CA PHE A 116 2.51 2.01 -7.09
C PHE A 116 3.08 3.34 -6.61
N VAL A 117 3.93 3.94 -7.43
CA VAL A 117 4.59 5.21 -7.10
C VAL A 117 3.87 6.37 -7.79
N PRO A 118 3.79 7.55 -7.16
CA PRO A 118 3.07 8.65 -7.77
C PRO A 118 3.74 9.09 -9.09
N TYR A 119 2.95 9.62 -10.03
CA TYR A 119 3.36 10.22 -11.31
C TYR A 119 3.45 11.75 -11.26
N GLY A 120 4.58 12.35 -11.68
CA GLY A 120 4.79 13.82 -11.65
C GLY A 120 5.27 14.38 -10.30
N ALA A 121 4.94 15.62 -9.95
CA ALA A 121 5.27 16.22 -8.65
C ALA A 121 4.04 16.75 -7.90
N ARG A 122 2.88 16.76 -8.56
CA ARG A 122 1.62 17.33 -8.08
C ARG A 122 0.45 16.46 -8.58
N PRO A 123 -0.74 16.57 -7.99
CA PRO A 123 -1.94 15.96 -8.54
C PRO A 123 -2.23 16.48 -9.94
N ASP A 124 -3.01 15.71 -10.70
CA ASP A 124 -3.45 16.06 -12.03
C ASP A 124 -4.29 17.34 -12.03
N ALA A 125 -3.96 18.29 -12.90
CA ALA A 125 -4.53 19.63 -12.87
C ALA A 125 -6.04 19.68 -13.22
N VAL A 126 -6.56 18.66 -13.91
CA VAL A 126 -7.96 18.61 -14.33
C VAL A 126 -8.80 17.91 -13.26
N THR A 127 -8.32 16.76 -12.77
CA THR A 127 -9.09 15.93 -11.83
C THR A 127 -8.81 16.26 -10.37
N GLY A 128 -7.67 16.89 -10.06
CA GLY A 128 -7.19 17.10 -8.70
C GLY A 128 -6.71 15.81 -8.00
N LEU A 129 -6.65 14.68 -8.72
CA LEU A 129 -6.26 13.38 -8.19
C LEU A 129 -4.79 13.09 -8.45
N TRP A 130 -4.13 12.40 -7.51
CA TRP A 130 -2.80 11.86 -7.78
C TRP A 130 -2.90 10.75 -8.81
N LYS A 131 -1.98 10.78 -9.78
CA LYS A 131 -1.71 9.64 -10.64
C LYS A 131 -0.63 8.78 -10.00
N VAL A 132 -0.76 7.46 -10.06
CA VAL A 132 0.23 6.48 -9.60
C VAL A 132 0.42 5.41 -10.69
N PHE A 133 1.62 4.85 -10.81
CA PHE A 133 1.92 3.79 -11.77
C PHE A 133 2.63 2.62 -11.07
N PRO A 134 2.40 1.37 -11.52
CA PRO A 134 3.15 0.23 -11.00
C PRO A 134 4.62 0.40 -11.37
N ASP A 135 5.51 0.36 -10.39
CA ASP A 135 6.95 0.50 -10.65
C ASP A 135 7.64 -0.83 -11.01
N GLY A 136 6.88 -1.94 -10.94
CA GLY A 136 7.36 -3.29 -11.23
C GLY A 136 8.11 -3.97 -10.08
N THR A 137 8.16 -3.35 -8.90
CA THR A 137 8.85 -3.85 -7.72
C THR A 137 7.88 -4.35 -6.65
N THR A 138 8.38 -5.27 -5.84
CA THR A 138 7.65 -5.82 -4.68
C THR A 138 8.47 -5.59 -3.42
N GLY A 139 7.83 -5.18 -2.33
CA GLY A 139 8.45 -4.94 -1.03
C GLY A 139 7.75 -5.66 0.11
N ILE A 140 8.44 -5.76 1.26
CA ILE A 140 7.81 -6.13 2.54
C ILE A 140 7.69 -4.85 3.35
N VAL A 141 6.50 -4.58 3.87
CA VAL A 141 6.23 -3.46 4.77
C VAL A 141 5.68 -3.96 6.09
N HIS A 142 6.01 -3.28 7.18
CA HIS A 142 5.42 -3.57 8.48
C HIS A 142 3.94 -3.12 8.47
N LEU A 143 3.03 -3.87 9.12
CA LEU A 143 1.60 -3.53 9.09
C LEU A 143 1.27 -2.16 9.68
N SER A 144 2.07 -1.64 10.62
CA SER A 144 1.87 -0.30 11.19
C SER A 144 2.08 0.84 10.18
N SER A 145 2.78 0.59 9.07
CA SER A 145 2.95 1.57 7.99
C SER A 145 1.70 1.69 7.11
N ILE A 146 0.81 0.69 7.14
CA ILE A 146 -0.42 0.71 6.36
C ILE A 146 -1.43 1.64 7.05
N ILE A 147 -1.75 2.74 6.37
CA ILE A 147 -2.70 3.73 6.86
C ILE A 147 -4.12 3.19 6.70
N ARG A 148 -4.49 2.75 5.49
CA ARG A 148 -5.83 2.24 5.18
C ARG A 148 -5.91 1.60 3.79
N ALA A 149 -7.05 0.98 3.48
CA ALA A 149 -7.34 0.58 2.11
C ALA A 149 -7.57 1.82 1.24
N CYS A 150 -7.24 1.72 -0.04
CA CYS A 150 -7.48 2.79 -1.01
C CYS A 150 -8.04 2.25 -2.32
N HIS A 151 -8.62 3.13 -3.12
CA HIS A 151 -9.23 2.78 -4.40
C HIS A 151 -8.46 3.41 -5.56
N LEU A 152 -8.15 2.59 -6.57
CA LEU A 152 -7.48 3.02 -7.79
C LEU A 152 -8.44 2.98 -8.98
N ILE A 153 -8.39 4.00 -9.83
CA ILE A 153 -9.17 4.10 -11.07
C ILE A 153 -8.20 4.11 -12.25
N GLY A 154 -8.33 3.19 -13.20
CA GLY A 154 -7.45 3.16 -14.39
C GLY A 154 -7.52 4.48 -15.18
N VAL A 155 -6.37 5.04 -15.54
CA VAL A 155 -6.31 6.20 -16.44
C VAL A 155 -6.50 5.71 -17.87
N TRP A 156 -7.61 6.08 -18.49
CA TRP A 156 -7.87 5.73 -19.88
C TRP A 156 -7.02 6.60 -20.82
N GLY A 157 -6.34 5.94 -21.76
CA GLY A 157 -5.71 6.59 -22.90
C GLY A 157 -6.66 6.61 -24.11
N GLU A 158 -6.08 6.49 -25.30
CA GLU A 158 -6.84 6.46 -26.56
C GLU A 158 -7.45 5.07 -26.86
N THR A 159 -6.90 4.02 -26.23
CA THR A 159 -7.37 2.65 -26.41
C THR A 159 -8.69 2.44 -25.68
N ARG A 160 -9.72 2.02 -26.43
CA ARG A 160 -11.01 1.64 -25.84
C ARG A 160 -10.86 0.35 -25.04
N VAL A 161 -11.43 0.34 -23.84
CA VAL A 161 -11.59 -0.89 -23.05
C VAL A 161 -12.60 -1.80 -23.77
N PRO A 162 -12.25 -3.07 -24.05
CA PRO A 162 -13.18 -4.02 -24.67
C PRO A 162 -14.46 -4.17 -23.82
N PRO A 163 -15.66 -4.32 -24.43
CA PRO A 163 -16.90 -4.55 -23.69
C PRO A 163 -16.86 -5.78 -22.77
N GLU A 164 -16.06 -6.78 -23.13
CA GLU A 164 -15.88 -8.04 -22.42
C GLU A 164 -14.70 -8.02 -21.44
N PHE A 165 -14.09 -6.84 -21.21
CA PHE A 165 -12.98 -6.70 -20.28
C PHE A 165 -13.40 -7.09 -18.87
N ASN A 166 -12.72 -8.09 -18.31
CA ASN A 166 -12.99 -8.52 -16.95
C ASN A 166 -12.31 -7.58 -15.95
N PHE A 167 -13.11 -7.02 -15.03
CA PHE A 167 -12.65 -6.09 -14.01
C PHE A 167 -11.50 -6.63 -13.16
N THR A 168 -11.34 -7.95 -13.04
CA THR A 168 -10.26 -8.57 -12.25
C THR A 168 -8.87 -8.26 -12.78
N TYR A 169 -8.76 -7.92 -14.07
CA TYR A 169 -7.49 -7.59 -14.71
C TYR A 169 -7.16 -6.09 -14.65
N THR A 170 -8.02 -5.24 -14.06
CA THR A 170 -7.86 -3.78 -14.07
C THR A 170 -6.50 -3.36 -13.52
N LEU A 171 -6.10 -3.87 -12.35
CA LEU A 171 -4.83 -3.52 -11.71
C LEU A 171 -3.60 -4.09 -12.44
N ASP A 172 -3.81 -5.02 -13.38
CA ASP A 172 -2.75 -5.69 -14.15
C ASP A 172 -2.68 -5.18 -15.60
N THR A 173 -3.66 -4.38 -16.06
CA THR A 173 -3.78 -3.96 -17.48
C THR A 173 -3.44 -2.50 -17.71
N PHE A 174 -3.75 -1.61 -16.76
CA PHE A 174 -3.52 -0.18 -16.92
C PHE A 174 -2.10 0.19 -16.46
N ASP A 175 -1.43 1.06 -17.22
CA ASP A 175 -0.09 1.56 -16.88
C ASP A 175 -0.12 2.67 -15.82
N CYS A 176 -1.29 3.30 -15.60
CA CYS A 176 -1.44 4.41 -14.70
C CYS A 176 -2.84 4.41 -14.08
N PHE A 177 -2.94 4.89 -12.84
CA PHE A 177 -4.17 4.94 -12.07
C PHE A 177 -4.33 6.29 -11.37
N TYR A 178 -5.55 6.78 -11.27
CA TYR A 178 -5.90 7.83 -10.32
C TYR A 178 -6.13 7.21 -8.94
N LEU A 179 -5.48 7.77 -7.92
CA LEU A 179 -5.79 7.50 -6.53
C LEU A 179 -7.07 8.26 -6.15
N ASN A 180 -8.14 7.52 -5.90
CA ASN A 180 -9.46 8.12 -5.66
C ASN A 180 -9.59 8.64 -4.23
N ARG A 181 -9.27 9.92 -4.03
CA ARG A 181 -9.50 10.62 -2.74
C ARG A 181 -10.98 10.88 -2.43
N TYR A 182 -11.90 10.58 -3.35
CA TYR A 182 -13.34 10.73 -3.16
C TYR A 182 -14.06 9.40 -2.98
N ALA A 183 -13.31 8.30 -2.75
CA ALA A 183 -13.89 6.98 -2.51
C ALA A 183 -14.78 6.97 -1.25
N ASP A 184 -14.41 7.77 -0.26
CA ASP A 184 -15.17 8.04 0.96
C ASP A 184 -14.72 9.37 1.57
N TYR A 185 -15.44 9.82 2.60
CA TYR A 185 -15.16 11.10 3.28
C TYR A 185 -13.75 11.18 3.89
N HIS A 186 -13.26 10.10 4.49
CA HIS A 186 -11.98 10.07 5.18
C HIS A 186 -10.79 9.97 4.22
N ALA A 187 -11.00 9.35 3.05
CA ALA A 187 -10.04 9.38 1.94
C ALA A 187 -9.68 10.82 1.55
N HIS A 188 -10.67 11.72 1.57
CA HIS A 188 -10.49 13.10 1.16
C HIS A 188 -9.59 13.87 2.13
N GLU A 189 -9.74 13.63 3.43
CA GLU A 189 -8.95 14.27 4.48
C GLU A 189 -7.52 13.72 4.55
N ILE A 190 -7.34 12.42 4.31
CA ILE A 190 -6.03 11.76 4.41
C ILE A 190 -5.18 12.00 3.16
N ILE A 191 -5.75 11.86 1.96
CA ILE A 191 -4.98 11.97 0.71
C ILE A 191 -4.82 13.46 0.32
N PRO A 192 -3.58 14.00 0.26
CA PRO A 192 -3.35 15.38 -0.15
C PRO A 192 -3.84 15.61 -1.58
N GLY A 193 -4.38 16.80 -1.87
CA GLY A 193 -4.72 17.19 -3.25
C GLY A 193 -4.24 18.59 -3.60
N LEU A 194 -4.78 19.14 -4.70
CA LEU A 194 -4.51 20.52 -5.09
C LEU A 194 -5.24 21.46 -4.11
N TYR A 195 -4.47 22.32 -3.46
CA TYR A 195 -4.94 23.53 -2.79
C TYR A 195 -4.41 24.74 -3.57
#